data_AF-A0A6P5WP19-F1
#
_entry.id   AF-A0A6P5WP19-F1
#
_cell.length_a   1.000
_cell.length_b   1.000
_cell.length_c   1.000
_cell.angle_alpha   90.00
_cell.angle_beta   90.00
_cell.angle_gamma   90.00
#
_symmetry.space_group_name_H-M   'P 1'
#
loop_
_entity.id
_entity.type
_entity.pdbx_description
1 polymer ?
#
loop_
_entity_poly.entity_id
_entity_poly.type
_entity_poly.pdbx_seq_one_letter_code
_entity_poly.pdbx_strand_id
1 'polypeptide(L)'
;MVVVAWRLGLGSSPSEDCVFFMFWFLVGEGFLMGEGLIGVRNSSVFTWVSLVVAIGLSASAEGGYKWAEQGAGQGLIGGGSDAVLALCFVTNSTMKKSHSFKLLFLVFFLVLNIKQSQQQLPNHEGDVIPKHYHQINLTHVTGPESIAFDCRGDGTYVGVSDGRILKWQRQSLGWKEFAIPSPIRERKLWDGSANPSLEPICGRPLGLKFNKETCDLYIADAYFGLLVVGPNGGVAQTLATSAEGIPFRFTNGLDIDANTGVAYFTDSSLIFQRRKVYVLHKGLMFPNGIALSKNGSFLLLAESIKRRILKFKLDADANSYVPEVFAQLPRVPDNIKRNENGEFWVALNAGRLWSIQNDAPDPIGIKYDQEGNVMKQLDGYGGVTLDSISEVNEFNGTLYIGSVTKPYVGILNA
;
A
#
# COMPACT_ATOMS: atom_id res chain seq x y z
N MET A 1 6.88 -5.00 3.63
CA MET A 1 6.40 -4.45 4.91
C MET A 1 6.22 -5.59 5.89
N VAL A 2 6.82 -5.51 7.07
CA VAL A 2 6.63 -6.42 8.21
C VAL A 2 6.31 -5.57 9.43
N VAL A 3 5.37 -6.02 10.26
CA VAL A 3 5.09 -5.43 11.58
C VAL A 3 5.81 -6.27 12.63
N VAL A 4 6.60 -5.62 13.49
CA VAL A 4 7.38 -6.25 14.56
C VAL A 4 6.90 -5.71 15.89
N ALA A 5 6.66 -6.60 16.86
CA ALA A 5 6.32 -6.25 18.24
C ALA A 5 7.54 -6.48 19.15
N TRP A 6 7.83 -5.53 20.04
CA TRP A 6 8.94 -5.59 20.98
C TRP A 6 8.47 -5.20 22.39
N ARG A 7 8.64 -6.11 23.35
CA ARG A 7 8.22 -5.91 24.74
C ARG A 7 9.28 -5.11 25.51
N LEU A 8 8.87 -4.02 26.16
CA LEU A 8 9.76 -3.24 27.02
C LEU A 8 9.82 -3.84 28.42
N GLY A 9 11.02 -4.21 28.86
CA GLY A 9 11.24 -4.86 30.15
C GLY A 9 11.37 -3.86 31.29
N LEU A 10 10.29 -3.67 32.07
CA LEU A 10 10.42 -3.16 33.44
C LEU A 10 11.15 -4.22 34.27
N GLY A 11 12.19 -3.80 35.01
CA GLY A 11 13.30 -4.69 35.36
C GLY A 11 13.04 -5.70 36.49
N SER A 12 12.83 -6.97 36.14
CA SER A 12 13.26 -8.13 36.95
C SER A 12 13.20 -9.46 36.18
N SER A 13 14.31 -10.20 36.15
CA SER A 13 14.48 -11.61 35.70
C SER A 13 14.12 -11.98 34.24
N PRO A 14 14.99 -12.68 33.49
CA PRO A 14 14.69 -13.15 32.14
C PRO A 14 13.89 -14.47 32.17
N SER A 15 12.57 -14.39 32.05
CA SER A 15 11.70 -15.54 31.79
C SER A 15 10.46 -15.16 30.99
N GLU A 16 10.20 -15.91 29.91
CA GLU A 16 9.01 -15.84 29.03
C GLU A 16 8.93 -14.62 28.08
N ASP A 17 9.84 -14.63 27.10
CA ASP A 17 9.70 -13.89 25.84
C ASP A 17 8.55 -14.46 25.00
N CYS A 18 7.36 -13.85 25.08
CA CYS A 18 6.26 -14.11 24.15
C CYS A 18 6.36 -13.15 22.95
N VAL A 19 6.69 -13.68 21.78
CA VAL A 19 6.74 -12.92 20.52
C VAL A 19 5.52 -13.29 19.67
N PHE A 20 4.81 -12.28 19.17
CA PHE A 20 3.67 -12.43 18.27
C PHE A 20 4.04 -11.97 16.87
N PHE A 21 3.78 -12.83 15.88
CA PHE A 21 3.91 -12.49 14.46
C PHE A 21 2.54 -12.49 13.79
N MET A 22 2.35 -11.58 12.85
CA MET A 22 1.14 -11.51 12.00
C MET A 22 1.58 -11.28 10.56
N PHE A 23 1.75 -12.37 9.81
CA PHE A 23 2.15 -12.31 8.41
C PHE A 23 0.94 -12.08 7.53
N TRP A 24 0.96 -11.02 6.72
CA TRP A 24 -0.06 -10.76 5.70
C TRP A 24 0.45 -11.21 4.33
N PHE A 25 -0.10 -12.31 3.82
CA PHE A 25 0.18 -12.77 2.46
C PHE A 25 -0.92 -12.32 1.51
N LEU A 26 -0.53 -11.57 0.47
CA LEU A 26 -1.37 -11.28 -0.68
C LEU A 26 -1.31 -12.48 -1.64
N VAL A 27 -2.23 -13.42 -1.46
CA VAL A 27 -2.47 -14.51 -2.41
C VAL A 27 -3.41 -14.00 -3.50
N GLY A 28 -3.32 -14.56 -4.71
CA GLY A 28 -4.08 -14.08 -5.87
C GLY A 28 -5.59 -14.03 -5.65
N GLU A 29 -6.24 -13.05 -6.30
CA GLU A 29 -7.70 -12.84 -6.31
C GLU A 29 -8.40 -12.80 -4.94
N GLY A 30 -7.98 -11.84 -4.11
CA GLY A 30 -8.83 -11.29 -3.04
C GLY A 30 -8.73 -11.96 -1.67
N PHE A 31 -7.88 -12.97 -1.51
CA PHE A 31 -7.65 -13.64 -0.22
C PHE A 31 -6.48 -13.00 0.54
N LEU A 32 -6.77 -12.48 1.73
CA LEU A 32 -5.78 -12.19 2.75
C LEU A 32 -5.74 -13.37 3.73
N MET A 33 -4.64 -14.15 3.71
CA MET A 33 -4.35 -15.10 4.78
C MET A 33 -3.45 -14.44 5.81
N GLY A 34 -3.90 -14.49 7.07
CA GLY A 34 -3.09 -14.17 8.23
C GLY A 34 -2.68 -15.44 8.95
N GLU A 35 -1.38 -15.75 8.99
CA GLU A 35 -0.88 -16.76 9.93
C GLU A 35 -0.38 -16.08 11.20
N GLY A 36 -1.00 -16.45 12.33
CA GLY A 36 -0.56 -16.11 13.66
C GLY A 36 0.20 -17.29 14.27
N LEU A 37 1.50 -17.12 14.51
CA LEU A 37 2.31 -18.08 15.25
C LEU A 37 2.43 -17.64 16.71
N ILE A 38 2.00 -18.52 17.63
CA ILE A 38 2.11 -18.32 19.07
C ILE A 38 3.12 -19.33 19.62
N GLY A 39 4.33 -18.87 19.90
CA GLY A 39 5.38 -19.68 20.52
C GLY A 39 5.38 -19.55 22.03
N VAL A 40 4.79 -20.51 22.75
CA VAL A 40 4.90 -20.60 24.22
C VAL A 40 5.99 -21.61 24.59
N ARG A 41 7.10 -21.11 25.15
CA ARG A 41 8.25 -21.94 25.56
C ARG A 41 8.11 -22.42 27.01
N ASN A 42 7.24 -23.40 27.25
CA ASN A 42 7.26 -24.14 28.51
C ASN A 42 8.35 -25.24 28.49
N SER A 43 8.72 -25.77 29.66
CA SER A 43 9.96 -26.53 29.83
C SER A 43 10.03 -27.80 28.97
N SER A 44 11.12 -27.93 28.20
CA SER A 44 11.47 -29.09 27.35
C SER A 44 10.53 -29.48 26.20
N VAL A 45 9.44 -28.74 25.90
CA VAL A 45 8.59 -29.00 24.72
C VAL A 45 8.26 -27.71 23.96
N PHE A 46 8.59 -27.69 22.65
CA PHE A 46 8.05 -26.70 21.71
C PHE A 46 6.71 -27.19 21.18
N THR A 47 5.62 -26.54 21.57
CA THR A 47 4.27 -26.84 21.06
C THR A 47 3.88 -25.78 20.04
N TRP A 48 3.74 -26.19 18.78
CA TRP A 48 3.22 -25.32 17.71
C TRP A 48 1.70 -25.19 17.83
N VAL A 49 1.20 -23.95 17.91
CA VAL A 49 -0.22 -23.64 17.73
C VAL A 49 -0.35 -22.73 16.50
N SER A 50 -0.60 -23.35 15.35
CA SER A 50 -0.84 -22.63 14.09
C SER A 50 -2.25 -22.03 14.10
N LEU A 51 -2.37 -20.71 14.29
CA LEU A 51 -3.63 -20.00 14.12
C LEU A 51 -3.75 -19.52 12.67
N VAL A 52 -4.28 -20.39 11.81
CA VAL A 52 -4.54 -20.08 10.39
C VAL A 52 -5.82 -19.24 10.28
N VAL A 53 -5.68 -17.92 10.15
CA VAL A 53 -6.80 -17.01 9.88
C VAL A 53 -7.00 -16.92 8.37
N ALA A 54 -7.72 -17.90 7.82
CA ALA A 54 -8.15 -17.91 6.43
C ALA A 54 -9.41 -17.03 6.26
N ILE A 55 -9.26 -15.83 5.71
CA ILE A 55 -10.41 -14.98 5.33
C ILE A 55 -11.01 -15.55 4.04
N GLY A 56 -11.97 -16.46 4.19
CA GLY A 56 -12.60 -17.18 3.09
C GLY A 56 -13.68 -16.39 2.37
N LEU A 57 -13.40 -15.90 1.16
CA LEU A 57 -14.42 -15.41 0.23
C LEU A 57 -15.00 -16.55 -0.62
N SER A 58 -15.84 -17.40 0.00
CA SER A 58 -16.75 -18.29 -0.74
C SER A 58 -18.03 -18.56 0.04
N ALA A 59 -19.12 -18.86 -0.66
CA ALA A 59 -20.45 -18.97 -0.07
C ALA A 59 -20.99 -20.41 -0.12
N SER A 60 -21.50 -20.88 1.02
CA SER A 60 -22.55 -21.89 1.11
C SER A 60 -23.29 -21.73 2.44
N ALA A 61 -24.60 -22.01 2.45
CA ALA A 61 -25.33 -22.28 3.69
C ALA A 61 -24.93 -23.70 4.23
N GLU A 62 -25.23 -24.14 5.46
CA GLU A 62 -26.50 -24.08 6.21
C GLU A 62 -26.34 -24.31 7.77
N GLY A 63 -27.36 -24.00 8.63
CA GLY A 63 -27.48 -24.21 10.15
C GLY A 63 -28.89 -24.56 10.82
N GLY A 64 -29.77 -23.64 11.31
CA GLY A 64 -31.25 -23.87 11.50
C GLY A 64 -32.18 -22.91 12.34
N TYR A 65 -33.17 -22.21 11.72
CA TYR A 65 -34.46 -21.60 12.26
C TYR A 65 -34.45 -20.32 13.20
N LYS A 66 -35.49 -19.46 13.43
CA LYS A 66 -36.85 -19.08 12.87
C LYS A 66 -37.48 -17.80 13.58
N TRP A 67 -38.39 -17.03 12.91
CA TRP A 67 -39.48 -16.09 13.39
C TRP A 67 -39.15 -14.85 14.29
N ALA A 68 -39.82 -13.66 14.30
CA ALA A 68 -40.89 -13.00 13.49
C ALA A 68 -41.03 -11.44 13.74
N GLU A 69 -41.66 -10.69 12.80
CA GLU A 69 -42.32 -9.33 12.90
C GLU A 69 -41.53 -8.06 13.36
N GLN A 70 -41.86 -6.77 13.09
CA GLN A 70 -42.76 -6.01 12.16
C GLN A 70 -42.25 -4.52 12.04
N GLY A 71 -42.65 -3.71 11.01
CA GLY A 71 -42.54 -2.22 11.05
C GLY A 71 -42.01 -1.44 9.81
N ALA A 72 -42.47 -0.19 9.58
CA ALA A 72 -42.13 0.73 8.45
C ALA A 72 -41.58 2.09 8.94
N GLY A 73 -41.01 3.04 8.15
CA GLY A 73 -40.75 3.15 6.69
C GLY A 73 -40.16 4.55 6.32
N GLN A 74 -39.72 4.76 5.05
CA GLN A 74 -39.23 6.03 4.40
C GLN A 74 -37.97 6.74 5.01
N GLY A 75 -37.02 7.35 4.28
CA GLY A 75 -36.65 7.24 2.85
C GLY A 75 -35.68 8.35 2.30
N LEU A 76 -34.46 7.97 1.83
CA LEU A 76 -33.51 8.74 0.96
C LEU A 76 -32.83 10.01 1.58
N ILE A 77 -31.60 10.47 1.25
CA ILE A 77 -30.51 10.14 0.28
C ILE A 77 -29.13 10.30 1.00
N GLY A 78 -28.06 9.55 0.63
CA GLY A 78 -26.67 10.04 0.82
C GLY A 78 -25.51 9.07 1.15
N GLY A 79 -25.17 8.10 0.29
CA GLY A 79 -23.81 7.53 0.18
C GLY A 79 -23.21 6.70 1.35
N GLY A 80 -21.98 6.22 1.16
CA GLY A 80 -21.19 5.50 2.17
C GLY A 80 -21.41 3.98 2.20
N SER A 81 -20.31 3.21 2.20
CA SER A 81 -20.31 1.75 2.28
C SER A 81 -19.72 1.28 3.60
N ASP A 82 -20.40 0.36 4.29
CA ASP A 82 -19.77 -0.50 5.29
C ASP A 82 -20.47 -1.86 5.36
N ALA A 83 -19.75 -2.89 5.82
CA ALA A 83 -20.19 -4.28 5.75
C ALA A 83 -20.94 -4.73 7.02
N VAL A 84 -21.97 -5.56 6.86
CA VAL A 84 -22.76 -6.13 7.97
C VAL A 84 -22.73 -7.66 7.92
N LEU A 85 -22.42 -8.26 9.07
CA LEU A 85 -22.37 -9.70 9.28
C LEU A 85 -23.79 -10.30 9.36
N ALA A 86 -24.02 -11.48 8.76
CA ALA A 86 -25.27 -12.22 8.89
C ALA A 86 -25.02 -13.73 9.04
N LEU A 87 -25.51 -14.35 10.11
CA LEU A 87 -25.54 -15.81 10.26
C LEU A 87 -26.68 -16.41 9.42
N CYS A 88 -26.51 -17.63 8.92
CA CYS A 88 -27.51 -18.35 8.13
C CYS A 88 -27.66 -19.83 8.54
N PHE A 89 -28.79 -20.46 8.20
CA PHE A 89 -29.38 -21.61 8.92
C PHE A 89 -30.05 -22.68 7.94
N VAL A 90 -30.21 -24.00 8.27
CA VAL A 90 -30.53 -25.16 7.35
C VAL A 90 -32.06 -25.42 7.24
N THR A 91 -32.49 -26.17 6.22
CA THR A 91 -32.84 -27.61 6.44
C THR A 91 -32.55 -28.49 5.21
N ASN A 92 -31.89 -29.64 5.43
CA ASN A 92 -31.12 -30.36 4.40
C ASN A 92 -32.00 -31.26 3.51
N SER A 93 -31.75 -31.21 2.20
CA SER A 93 -32.12 -32.21 1.17
C SER A 93 -33.59 -32.41 0.76
N THR A 94 -33.75 -32.80 -0.51
CA THR A 94 -34.95 -33.35 -1.17
C THR A 94 -36.16 -32.43 -1.44
N MET A 95 -36.24 -31.90 -2.67
CA MET A 95 -37.49 -31.92 -3.45
C MET A 95 -37.23 -31.81 -4.97
N LYS A 96 -38.26 -32.10 -5.79
CA LYS A 96 -38.14 -32.31 -7.25
C LYS A 96 -38.25 -31.02 -8.07
N LYS A 97 -37.73 -31.07 -9.31
CA LYS A 97 -37.90 -30.02 -10.34
C LYS A 97 -39.36 -29.57 -10.48
N SER A 98 -39.59 -28.26 -10.43
CA SER A 98 -40.83 -27.61 -10.90
C SER A 98 -40.50 -26.25 -11.50
N HIS A 99 -41.14 -25.87 -12.62
CA HIS A 99 -40.80 -24.67 -13.38
C HIS A 99 -41.26 -23.36 -12.73
N SER A 100 -42.16 -23.40 -11.73
CA SER A 100 -42.72 -22.21 -11.07
C SER A 100 -41.70 -21.37 -10.30
N PHE A 101 -40.54 -21.93 -9.94
CA PHE A 101 -39.53 -21.26 -9.11
C PHE A 101 -38.90 -20.03 -9.78
N LYS A 102 -38.87 -19.97 -11.13
CA LYS A 102 -38.25 -18.86 -11.86
C LYS A 102 -39.02 -17.54 -11.76
N LEU A 103 -40.31 -17.57 -11.47
CA LEU A 103 -41.13 -16.35 -11.41
C LEU A 103 -40.96 -15.60 -10.07
N LEU A 104 -40.73 -16.33 -8.97
CA LEU A 104 -40.56 -15.73 -7.64
C LEU A 104 -39.20 -15.02 -7.48
N PHE A 105 -38.15 -15.56 -8.11
CA PHE A 105 -36.79 -15.02 -8.06
C PHE A 105 -36.69 -13.61 -8.67
N LEU A 106 -37.49 -13.32 -9.70
CA LEU A 106 -37.50 -12.03 -10.39
C LEU A 106 -38.11 -10.90 -9.53
N VAL A 107 -39.08 -11.24 -8.68
CA VAL A 107 -39.76 -10.27 -7.80
C VAL A 107 -38.89 -9.91 -6.59
N PHE A 108 -38.17 -10.88 -6.01
CA PHE A 108 -37.37 -10.64 -4.82
C PHE A 108 -36.19 -9.67 -5.08
N PHE A 109 -35.55 -9.76 -6.24
CA PHE A 109 -34.51 -8.82 -6.68
C PHE A 109 -35.03 -7.38 -6.91
N LEU A 110 -36.31 -7.23 -7.24
CA LEU A 110 -36.93 -5.91 -7.40
C LEU A 110 -37.19 -5.20 -6.06
N VAL A 111 -37.37 -5.96 -4.98
CA VAL A 111 -37.70 -5.43 -3.64
C VAL A 111 -36.45 -5.15 -2.79
N LEU A 112 -35.37 -5.91 -2.96
CA LEU A 112 -34.12 -5.73 -2.20
C LEU A 112 -33.35 -4.43 -2.51
N ASN A 113 -33.75 -3.66 -3.53
CA ASN A 113 -33.06 -2.42 -3.92
C ASN A 113 -33.43 -1.18 -3.09
N ILE A 114 -34.28 -1.28 -2.04
CA ILE A 114 -34.71 -0.13 -1.22
C ILE A 114 -34.58 -0.41 0.29
N LYS A 115 -33.34 -0.52 0.78
CA LYS A 115 -32.92 -0.11 2.14
C LYS A 115 -31.40 -0.30 2.35
N GLN A 116 -30.58 0.51 1.68
CA GLN A 116 -29.28 0.86 2.29
C GLN A 116 -29.56 1.70 3.54
N SER A 117 -29.20 1.19 4.72
CA SER A 117 -29.07 2.03 5.90
C SER A 117 -27.80 2.87 5.75
N GLN A 118 -27.95 4.07 5.19
CA GLN A 118 -26.92 5.09 5.32
C GLN A 118 -26.72 5.36 6.81
N GLN A 119 -25.60 4.90 7.36
CA GLN A 119 -24.98 5.63 8.45
C GLN A 119 -24.53 6.96 7.84
N GLN A 120 -25.38 7.97 7.96
CA GLN A 120 -24.92 9.34 7.86
C GLN A 120 -23.76 9.47 8.85
N LEU A 121 -22.58 9.85 8.34
CA LEU A 121 -21.64 10.61 9.16
C LEU A 121 -22.48 11.71 9.82
N PRO A 122 -22.52 11.80 11.16
CA PRO A 122 -23.47 12.67 11.83
C PRO A 122 -23.33 14.09 11.29
N ASN A 123 -24.47 14.71 10.94
CA ASN A 123 -24.57 16.11 10.55
C ASN A 123 -24.32 17.03 11.77
N HIS A 124 -23.14 16.90 12.38
CA HIS A 124 -22.46 18.07 12.89
C HIS A 124 -22.20 19.00 11.70
N GLU A 125 -22.32 20.30 11.94
CA GLU A 125 -21.46 21.27 11.28
C GLU A 125 -20.03 21.05 11.84
N GLY A 126 -19.45 19.90 11.48
CA GLY A 126 -18.32 19.30 12.18
C GLY A 126 -17.08 20.13 12.01
N ASP A 127 -16.51 20.58 13.14
CA ASP A 127 -15.41 21.56 13.25
C ASP A 127 -14.52 21.60 12.01
N VAL A 128 -14.87 22.49 11.07
CA VAL A 128 -14.15 22.64 9.80
C VAL A 128 -12.86 23.38 10.14
N ILE A 129 -11.85 22.62 10.57
CA ILE A 129 -10.58 23.13 11.11
C ILE A 129 -10.08 24.22 10.16
N PRO A 130 -10.13 25.50 10.56
CA PRO A 130 -9.94 26.59 9.62
C PRO A 130 -8.51 26.57 9.11
N LYS A 131 -8.31 26.97 7.85
CA LYS A 131 -7.01 26.90 7.15
C LYS A 131 -5.97 27.93 7.64
N HIS A 132 -5.95 28.21 8.94
CA HIS A 132 -4.94 29.00 9.64
C HIS A 132 -3.64 28.21 9.80
N TYR A 133 -2.98 27.95 8.68
CA TYR A 133 -1.66 27.31 8.63
C TYR A 133 -0.58 28.23 9.19
N HIS A 134 0.07 27.82 10.27
CA HIS A 134 1.24 28.50 10.85
C HIS A 134 2.49 27.61 10.68
N GLN A 135 3.46 28.08 9.90
CA GLN A 135 4.70 27.34 9.63
C GLN A 135 5.77 27.60 10.71
N ILE A 136 6.37 26.52 11.23
CA ILE A 136 7.56 26.59 12.08
C ILE A 136 8.76 26.18 11.22
N ASN A 137 9.61 27.15 10.84
CA ASN A 137 10.75 26.89 9.96
C ASN A 137 11.83 26.05 10.65
N LEU A 138 12.30 25.01 9.95
CA LEU A 138 13.54 24.31 10.28
C LEU A 138 14.73 25.06 9.69
N THR A 139 15.66 25.48 10.54
CA THR A 139 16.88 26.19 10.12
C THR A 139 17.94 25.20 9.68
N HIS A 140 18.37 25.28 8.42
CA HIS A 140 19.48 24.52 7.82
C HIS A 140 19.31 22.98 7.75
N VAL A 141 18.13 22.42 8.02
CA VAL A 141 17.83 20.97 7.91
C VAL A 141 16.51 20.74 7.17
N THR A 142 16.29 19.54 6.63
CA THR A 142 15.07 19.21 5.87
C THR A 142 14.43 17.88 6.32
N GLY A 143 13.27 17.56 5.76
CA GLY A 143 12.61 16.25 5.89
C GLY A 143 12.14 15.84 7.30
N PRO A 144 11.39 16.67 8.05
CA PRO A 144 10.69 16.21 9.25
C PRO A 144 9.61 15.19 8.85
N GLU A 145 9.88 13.90 9.04
CA GLU A 145 8.98 12.82 8.60
C GLU A 145 7.91 12.50 9.67
N SER A 146 8.35 12.25 10.91
CA SER A 146 7.50 12.00 12.07
C SER A 146 7.61 13.12 13.10
N ILE A 147 6.48 13.36 13.75
CA ILE A 147 6.24 14.38 14.78
C ILE A 147 5.88 13.67 16.09
N ALA A 148 6.51 14.07 17.19
CA ALA A 148 6.19 13.57 18.53
C ALA A 148 6.10 14.69 19.58
N PHE A 149 5.48 14.35 20.71
CA PHE A 149 5.36 15.15 21.93
C PHE A 149 5.78 14.26 23.10
N ASP A 150 6.45 14.83 24.12
CA ASP A 150 6.88 14.06 25.29
C ASP A 150 5.73 13.72 26.24
N CYS A 151 6.02 12.91 27.26
CA CYS A 151 5.05 12.39 28.24
C CYS A 151 4.19 13.49 28.92
N ARG A 152 4.65 14.75 28.95
CA ARG A 152 3.91 15.90 29.52
C ARG A 152 3.03 16.64 28.50
N GLY A 153 3.10 16.26 27.22
CA GLY A 153 2.54 17.02 26.10
C GLY A 153 3.47 18.11 25.55
N ASP A 154 4.66 18.31 26.13
CA ASP A 154 5.64 19.27 25.61
C ASP A 154 6.17 18.83 24.24
N GLY A 155 6.35 19.79 23.32
CA GLY A 155 6.83 19.53 21.97
C GLY A 155 7.07 20.83 21.19
N THR A 156 7.32 20.77 19.88
CA THR A 156 7.29 19.62 18.98
C THR A 156 8.66 18.94 18.84
N TYR A 157 8.70 17.61 18.72
CA TYR A 157 9.90 16.84 18.37
C TYR A 157 9.81 16.33 16.92
N VAL A 158 10.89 16.41 16.15
CA VAL A 158 10.96 15.91 14.75
C VAL A 158 12.30 15.25 14.41
N GLY A 159 12.26 14.24 13.53
CA GLY A 159 13.43 13.57 12.96
C GLY A 159 13.80 14.12 11.58
N VAL A 160 15.05 14.59 11.38
CA VAL A 160 15.47 15.35 10.18
C VAL A 160 16.48 14.61 9.30
N SER A 161 16.78 15.17 8.13
CA SER A 161 17.55 14.54 7.05
C SER A 161 18.99 14.18 7.42
N ASP A 162 19.59 14.89 8.39
CA ASP A 162 20.94 14.63 8.88
C ASP A 162 21.00 13.61 10.04
N GLY A 163 19.91 12.90 10.29
CA GLY A 163 19.79 11.87 11.31
C GLY A 163 19.43 12.38 12.71
N ARG A 164 19.43 13.69 12.97
CA ARG A 164 19.14 14.22 14.31
C ARG A 164 17.66 14.22 14.64
N ILE A 165 17.36 14.18 15.94
CA ILE A 165 16.05 14.52 16.50
C ILE A 165 16.15 15.91 17.13
N LEU A 166 15.28 16.83 16.71
CA LEU A 166 15.24 18.21 17.20
C LEU A 166 13.98 18.46 18.03
N LYS A 167 14.10 19.17 19.16
CA LYS A 167 12.97 19.70 19.95
C LYS A 167 12.80 21.20 19.70
N TRP A 168 11.62 21.62 19.26
CA TRP A 168 11.21 23.02 19.25
C TRP A 168 11.08 23.54 20.68
N GLN A 169 11.70 24.69 20.98
CA GLN A 169 11.69 25.27 22.32
C GLN A 169 10.61 26.36 22.45
N ARG A 170 10.66 27.35 21.55
CA ARG A 170 9.74 28.50 21.39
C ARG A 170 10.29 29.41 20.29
N GLN A 171 9.48 30.35 19.79
CA GLN A 171 9.87 31.30 18.73
C GLN A 171 11.21 32.03 19.00
N SER A 172 11.52 32.37 20.26
CA SER A 172 12.76 33.07 20.65
C SER A 172 13.99 32.18 20.87
N LEU A 173 13.84 30.85 20.81
CA LEU A 173 14.94 29.89 20.99
C LEU A 173 15.10 28.89 19.82
N GLY A 174 14.09 28.78 18.95
CA GLY A 174 14.14 27.94 17.76
C GLY A 174 14.08 26.43 18.05
N TRP A 175 14.68 25.67 17.14
CA TRP A 175 14.92 24.23 17.26
C TRP A 175 16.25 23.98 17.96
N LYS A 176 16.27 23.03 18.90
CA LYS A 176 17.49 22.54 19.55
C LYS A 176 17.67 21.06 19.28
N GLU A 177 18.91 20.61 19.10
CA GLU A 177 19.27 19.19 19.09
C GLU A 177 18.84 18.55 20.42
N PHE A 178 18.03 17.48 20.32
CA PHE A 178 17.59 16.67 21.45
C PHE A 178 18.38 15.36 21.49
N ALA A 179 18.40 14.61 20.37
CA ALA A 179 19.07 13.33 20.32
C ALA A 179 19.73 13.04 18.96
N ILE A 180 20.73 12.15 18.99
CA ILE A 180 21.45 11.66 17.81
C ILE A 180 21.51 10.12 17.84
N PRO A 181 21.35 9.43 16.70
CA PRO A 181 21.24 7.96 16.66
C PRO A 181 22.60 7.25 16.51
N SER A 182 23.71 8.00 16.44
CA SER A 182 25.09 7.49 16.46
C SER A 182 25.97 8.40 17.32
N PRO A 183 26.86 7.85 18.19
CA PRO A 183 27.83 8.63 18.95
C PRO A 183 29.00 9.14 18.07
N ILE A 184 29.34 8.42 17.00
CA ILE A 184 30.39 8.80 16.06
C ILE A 184 29.73 9.77 15.06
N ARG A 185 29.99 11.08 15.20
CA ARG A 185 29.34 12.11 14.38
C ARG A 185 30.30 13.21 13.91
N GLU A 186 30.63 13.21 12.62
CA GLU A 186 31.37 14.29 11.97
C GLU A 186 30.47 15.51 11.69
N ARG A 187 30.13 16.26 12.75
CA ARG A 187 29.19 17.38 12.71
C ARG A 187 29.40 18.35 11.54
N LYS A 188 30.64 18.70 11.22
CA LYS A 188 30.99 19.61 10.11
C LYS A 188 30.56 19.10 8.72
N LEU A 189 30.49 17.79 8.53
CA LEU A 189 30.13 17.15 7.26
C LEU A 189 28.65 16.73 7.23
N TRP A 190 28.06 16.42 8.40
CA TRP A 190 26.75 15.79 8.49
C TRP A 190 25.64 16.76 8.92
N ASP A 191 25.88 17.66 9.87
CA ASP A 191 24.84 18.57 10.40
C ASP A 191 24.36 19.52 9.28
N GLY A 192 23.07 19.47 8.96
CA GLY A 192 22.45 20.19 7.83
C GLY A 192 22.44 19.45 6.49
N SER A 193 23.00 18.23 6.42
CA SER A 193 23.01 17.45 5.18
C SER A 193 21.63 16.90 4.82
N ALA A 194 21.37 16.85 3.52
CA ALA A 194 20.20 16.20 2.91
C ALA A 194 20.60 15.07 1.94
N ASN A 195 21.85 14.59 2.02
CA ASN A 195 22.40 13.56 1.12
C ASN A 195 22.02 12.14 1.58
N PRO A 196 21.20 11.38 0.82
CA PRO A 196 20.79 10.01 1.18
C PRO A 196 21.95 9.03 1.34
N SER A 197 23.10 9.30 0.72
CA SER A 197 24.31 8.48 0.86
C SER A 197 24.98 8.58 2.23
N LEU A 198 24.66 9.62 3.03
CA LEU A 198 25.17 9.80 4.39
C LEU A 198 24.21 9.28 5.47
N GLU A 199 22.91 9.16 5.19
CA GLU A 199 21.91 8.57 6.11
C GLU A 199 22.37 7.24 6.78
N PRO A 200 23.10 6.29 6.12
CA PRO A 200 23.56 5.05 6.75
C PRO A 200 24.67 5.20 7.80
N ILE A 201 25.21 6.42 7.95
CA ILE A 201 26.29 6.76 8.90
C ILE A 201 25.76 7.79 9.91
N CYS A 202 24.94 8.73 9.45
CA CYS A 202 24.30 9.75 10.28
C CYS A 202 23.07 9.26 11.05
N GLY A 203 22.45 8.18 10.58
CA GLY A 203 21.06 7.80 10.87
C GLY A 203 20.05 8.55 9.99
N ARG A 204 18.81 8.08 10.02
CA ARG A 204 17.62 8.76 9.49
C ARG A 204 16.38 8.31 10.28
N PRO A 205 16.03 9.02 11.39
CA PRO A 205 14.79 8.81 12.12
C PRO A 205 13.57 9.10 11.24
N LEU A 206 12.66 8.13 11.12
CA LEU A 206 11.40 8.26 10.37
C LEU A 206 10.15 8.05 11.22
N GLY A 207 10.24 7.30 12.32
CA GLY A 207 9.17 7.13 13.30
C GLY A 207 9.65 7.54 14.69
N LEU A 208 8.83 8.29 15.42
CA LEU A 208 9.11 8.78 16.77
C LEU A 208 7.88 8.55 17.67
N LYS A 209 8.06 7.91 18.83
CA LYS A 209 7.02 7.82 19.88
C LYS A 209 7.66 7.91 21.26
N PHE A 210 7.11 8.75 22.13
CA PHE A 210 7.45 8.71 23.55
C PHE A 210 6.64 7.64 24.28
N ASN A 211 7.29 6.88 25.15
CA ASN A 211 6.61 6.11 26.18
C ASN A 211 6.02 7.11 27.21
N LYS A 212 4.75 6.93 27.58
CA LYS A 212 4.05 7.86 28.49
C LYS A 212 4.48 7.73 29.95
N GLU A 213 4.93 6.55 30.38
CA GLU A 213 5.30 6.26 31.76
C GLU A 213 6.76 6.62 32.04
N THR A 214 7.68 6.20 31.15
CA THR A 214 9.12 6.40 31.35
C THR A 214 9.65 7.73 30.80
N CYS A 215 8.86 8.40 29.94
CA CYS A 215 9.28 9.58 29.16
C CYS A 215 10.46 9.33 28.20
N ASP A 216 10.82 8.07 27.91
CA ASP A 216 11.82 7.74 26.89
C ASP A 216 11.24 7.91 25.48
N LEU A 217 12.08 8.39 24.55
CA LEU A 217 11.76 8.48 23.13
C LEU A 217 12.26 7.25 22.39
N TYR A 218 11.33 6.51 21.80
CA TYR A 218 11.61 5.42 20.87
C TYR A 218 11.67 5.95 19.44
N ILE A 219 12.64 5.43 18.69
CA ILE A 219 13.00 5.90 17.35
C ILE A 219 13.09 4.71 16.42
N ALA A 220 12.35 4.75 15.31
CA ALA A 220 12.58 3.87 14.17
C ALA A 220 13.47 4.64 13.18
N ASP A 221 14.73 4.20 13.13
CA ASP A 221 15.75 4.74 12.23
C ASP A 221 15.85 3.84 10.99
N ALA A 222 15.83 4.43 9.80
CA ALA A 222 15.79 3.68 8.53
C ALA A 222 17.03 2.81 8.26
N TYR A 223 18.11 2.97 9.04
CA TYR A 223 19.36 2.23 8.90
C TYR A 223 19.82 1.55 10.18
N PHE A 224 19.49 2.10 11.36
CA PHE A 224 19.92 1.56 12.65
C PHE A 224 18.84 0.77 13.42
N GLY A 225 17.63 0.62 12.88
CA GLY A 225 16.59 -0.24 13.45
C GLY A 225 15.72 0.47 14.48
N LEU A 226 15.35 -0.23 15.55
CA LEU A 226 14.68 0.34 16.71
C LEU A 226 15.71 0.84 17.73
N LEU A 227 15.62 2.11 18.10
CA LEU A 227 16.46 2.78 19.10
C LEU A 227 15.60 3.38 20.23
N VAL A 228 16.24 3.71 21.35
CA VAL A 228 15.65 4.47 22.46
C VAL A 228 16.61 5.54 22.97
N VAL A 229 16.09 6.68 23.42
CA VAL A 229 16.86 7.71 24.14
C VAL A 229 16.03 8.26 25.30
N GLY A 230 16.67 8.51 26.44
CA GLY A 230 15.97 8.96 27.65
C GLY A 230 15.41 10.39 27.57
N PRO A 231 14.60 10.83 28.55
CA PRO A 231 13.93 12.14 28.55
C PRO A 231 14.87 13.36 28.49
N ASN A 232 16.16 13.18 28.80
CA ASN A 232 17.20 14.21 28.70
C ASN A 232 17.82 14.32 27.29
N GLY A 233 17.51 13.39 26.38
CA GLY A 233 18.13 13.30 25.06
C GLY A 233 19.55 12.72 25.09
N GLY A 234 20.37 13.06 24.09
CA GLY A 234 21.74 12.57 23.94
C GLY A 234 21.89 11.52 22.83
N VAL A 235 22.78 10.54 23.02
CA VAL A 235 22.97 9.44 22.07
C VAL A 235 21.90 8.37 22.31
N ALA A 236 21.20 7.95 21.26
CA ALA A 236 20.23 6.85 21.36
C ALA A 236 20.94 5.49 21.43
N GLN A 237 20.41 4.60 22.25
CA GLN A 237 20.81 3.20 22.35
C GLN A 237 20.02 2.36 21.33
N THR A 238 20.72 1.53 20.55
CA THR A 238 20.08 0.52 19.70
C THR A 238 19.48 -0.60 20.54
N LEU A 239 18.22 -0.96 20.25
CA LEU A 239 17.50 -2.07 20.87
C LEU A 239 17.42 -3.28 19.94
N ALA A 240 17.07 -3.08 18.67
CA ALA A 240 16.87 -4.17 17.71
C ALA A 240 17.28 -3.77 16.29
N THR A 241 18.13 -4.58 15.66
CA THR A 241 18.57 -4.44 14.25
C THR A 241 18.11 -5.61 13.37
N SER A 242 17.48 -6.62 13.95
CA SER A 242 16.96 -7.81 13.28
C SER A 242 15.82 -8.45 14.08
N ALA A 243 15.04 -9.30 13.42
CA ALA A 243 14.11 -10.24 14.04
C ALA A 243 14.25 -11.59 13.33
N GLU A 244 14.19 -12.71 14.07
CA GLU A 244 14.34 -14.08 13.52
C GLU A 244 15.60 -14.30 12.66
N GLY A 245 16.67 -13.52 12.90
CA GLY A 245 17.90 -13.54 12.09
C GLY A 245 17.83 -12.73 10.79
N ILE A 246 16.67 -12.17 10.43
CA ILE A 246 16.49 -11.27 9.29
C ILE A 246 16.84 -9.84 9.71
N PRO A 247 17.89 -9.20 9.15
CA PRO A 247 18.24 -7.82 9.47
C PRO A 247 17.23 -6.82 8.90
N PHE A 248 16.86 -5.81 9.70
CA PHE A 248 16.02 -4.72 9.23
C PHE A 248 16.72 -3.89 8.15
N ARG A 249 15.97 -3.36 7.18
CA ARG A 249 16.53 -2.66 6.02
C ARG A 249 15.94 -1.28 5.76
N PHE A 250 14.71 -1.03 6.17
CA PHE A 250 14.00 0.25 6.04
C PHE A 250 12.94 0.40 7.14
N THR A 251 13.38 0.40 8.40
CA THR A 251 12.57 0.71 9.58
C THR A 251 11.93 2.10 9.45
N ASN A 252 10.64 2.24 9.74
CA ASN A 252 9.87 3.41 9.35
C ASN A 252 8.89 3.91 10.43
N GLY A 253 7.59 3.59 10.35
CA GLY A 253 6.62 3.98 11.38
C GLY A 253 6.71 3.11 12.64
N LEU A 254 6.42 3.70 13.80
CA LEU A 254 6.25 2.98 15.07
C LEU A 254 5.16 3.60 15.96
N ASP A 255 4.59 2.80 16.86
CA ASP A 255 3.77 3.24 17.99
C ASP A 255 4.08 2.37 19.23
N ILE A 256 3.59 2.76 20.41
CA ILE A 256 3.74 2.06 21.70
C ILE A 256 2.36 1.98 22.34
N ASP A 257 1.95 0.76 22.73
CA ASP A 257 0.76 0.60 23.57
C ASP A 257 1.02 1.23 24.96
N ALA A 258 0.21 2.24 25.30
CA ALA A 258 0.32 2.99 26.54
C ALA A 258 -0.03 2.17 27.81
N ASN A 259 -0.58 0.96 27.67
CA ASN A 259 -0.99 0.12 28.81
C ASN A 259 0.01 -1.03 29.09
N THR A 260 0.66 -1.57 28.05
CA THR A 260 1.60 -2.70 28.16
C THR A 260 3.05 -2.31 27.91
N GLY A 261 3.29 -1.11 27.38
CA GLY A 261 4.61 -0.67 26.94
C GLY A 261 5.12 -1.41 25.70
N VAL A 262 4.35 -2.25 25.03
CA VAL A 262 4.83 -2.95 23.81
C VAL A 262 4.99 -1.94 22.67
N ALA A 263 6.19 -1.86 22.12
CA ALA A 263 6.51 -1.07 20.95
C ALA A 263 6.23 -1.89 19.68
N TYR A 264 5.40 -1.35 18.79
CA TYR A 264 5.09 -1.92 17.49
C TYR A 264 5.73 -1.05 16.40
N PHE A 265 6.54 -1.65 15.53
CA PHE A 265 7.21 -0.90 14.46
C PHE A 265 7.19 -1.64 13.13
N THR A 266 7.53 -0.91 12.07
CA THR A 266 7.43 -1.40 10.69
C THR A 266 8.79 -1.41 10.01
N ASP A 267 9.17 -2.52 9.38
CA ASP A 267 10.20 -2.52 8.33
C ASP A 267 9.50 -2.48 6.97
N SER A 268 9.73 -1.41 6.20
CA SER A 268 9.01 -1.13 4.96
C SER A 268 9.38 -2.12 3.85
N SER A 269 10.66 -2.48 3.73
CA SER A 269 11.17 -3.36 2.66
C SER A 269 12.39 -4.14 3.11
N LEU A 270 12.32 -5.47 2.99
CA LEU A 270 13.44 -6.38 3.29
C LEU A 270 14.59 -6.33 2.25
N ILE A 271 14.40 -5.60 1.14
CA ILE A 271 15.28 -5.61 -0.04
C ILE A 271 15.86 -4.20 -0.32
N PHE A 272 15.02 -3.17 -0.28
CA PHE A 272 15.37 -1.81 -0.67
C PHE A 272 15.55 -0.91 0.54
N GLN A 273 16.78 -0.48 0.80
CA GLN A 273 17.05 0.60 1.77
C GLN A 273 16.67 1.95 1.17
N ARG A 274 16.21 2.90 2.01
CA ARG A 274 15.72 4.23 1.62
C ARG A 274 16.59 4.97 0.57
N ARG A 275 17.92 4.94 0.67
CA ARG A 275 18.83 5.59 -0.30
C ARG A 275 18.87 4.97 -1.70
N LYS A 276 18.33 3.76 -1.92
CA LYS A 276 18.34 3.06 -3.21
C LYS A 276 17.09 3.39 -4.05
N VAL A 277 16.88 4.67 -4.34
CA VAL A 277 15.84 5.15 -5.26
C VAL A 277 16.50 5.88 -6.42
N TYR A 278 16.44 5.30 -7.62
CA TYR A 278 17.05 5.84 -8.83
C TYR A 278 15.97 6.39 -9.76
N VAL A 279 16.03 7.69 -10.06
CA VAL A 279 15.10 8.32 -11.01
C VAL A 279 15.63 8.13 -12.42
N LEU A 280 15.19 7.06 -13.08
CA LEU A 280 15.63 6.69 -14.43
C LEU A 280 15.39 7.80 -15.47
N HIS A 281 14.26 8.52 -15.37
CA HIS A 281 13.90 9.61 -16.27
C HIS A 281 12.98 10.63 -15.59
N LYS A 282 12.89 11.85 -16.15
CA LYS A 282 11.99 12.94 -15.69
C LYS A 282 11.33 13.61 -16.89
N GLY A 283 10.25 14.36 -16.67
CA GLY A 283 9.57 15.14 -17.72
C GLY A 283 8.61 14.34 -18.61
N LEU A 284 8.28 13.10 -18.24
CA LEU A 284 7.32 12.24 -18.93
C LEU A 284 5.90 12.83 -18.85
N MET A 285 5.19 12.91 -19.99
CA MET A 285 3.84 13.45 -20.08
C MET A 285 2.77 12.39 -19.86
N PHE A 286 2.34 12.24 -18.60
CA PHE A 286 1.40 11.21 -18.12
C PHE A 286 1.95 9.79 -18.38
N PRO A 287 3.02 9.39 -17.65
CA PRO A 287 3.51 8.02 -17.66
C PRO A 287 2.48 7.11 -16.97
N ASN A 288 2.02 6.07 -17.66
CA ASN A 288 0.91 5.24 -17.20
C ASN A 288 1.33 3.77 -17.07
N GLY A 289 1.14 2.95 -18.11
CA GLY A 289 1.63 1.58 -18.15
C GLY A 289 3.16 1.43 -18.16
N ILE A 290 3.64 0.33 -17.56
CA ILE A 290 5.06 -0.01 -17.44
C ILE A 290 5.24 -1.53 -17.51
N ALA A 291 6.22 -2.01 -18.27
CA ALA A 291 6.53 -3.44 -18.40
C ALA A 291 8.03 -3.71 -18.59
N LEU A 292 8.60 -4.60 -17.78
CA LEU A 292 9.97 -5.08 -17.93
C LEU A 292 10.03 -6.20 -19.00
N SER A 293 11.07 -6.23 -19.83
CA SER A 293 11.38 -7.35 -20.74
C SER A 293 11.56 -8.69 -20.02
N LYS A 294 11.42 -9.81 -20.73
CA LYS A 294 11.46 -11.17 -20.14
C LYS A 294 12.81 -11.52 -19.50
N ASN A 295 13.90 -10.96 -20.01
CA ASN A 295 15.28 -11.10 -19.53
C ASN A 295 15.78 -9.89 -18.71
N GLY A 296 14.95 -8.86 -18.51
CA GLY A 296 15.31 -7.66 -17.76
C GLY A 296 16.19 -6.63 -18.49
N SER A 297 16.59 -6.86 -19.75
CA SER A 297 17.54 -5.98 -20.47
C SER A 297 16.95 -4.65 -20.96
N PHE A 298 15.62 -4.51 -20.94
CA PHE A 298 14.94 -3.24 -21.19
C PHE A 298 13.60 -3.12 -20.45
N LEU A 299 13.14 -1.88 -20.32
CA LEU A 299 11.86 -1.46 -19.75
C LEU A 299 11.05 -0.71 -20.82
N LEU A 300 9.77 -1.07 -20.97
CA LEU A 300 8.78 -0.31 -21.74
C LEU A 300 7.93 0.56 -20.82
N LEU A 301 7.58 1.75 -21.29
CA LEU A 301 6.71 2.70 -20.57
C LEU A 301 5.79 3.43 -21.54
N ALA A 302 4.51 3.52 -21.19
CA ALA A 302 3.50 4.26 -21.93
C ALA A 302 3.51 5.74 -21.54
N GLU A 303 3.68 6.63 -22.51
CA GLU A 303 3.54 8.08 -22.33
C GLU A 303 2.25 8.55 -22.99
N SER A 304 1.16 8.60 -22.21
CA SER A 304 -0.21 8.67 -22.71
C SER A 304 -0.48 9.92 -23.55
N ILE A 305 -0.03 11.11 -23.11
CA ILE A 305 -0.27 12.37 -23.83
C ILE A 305 0.53 12.45 -25.14
N LYS A 306 1.69 11.79 -25.22
CA LYS A 306 2.48 11.69 -26.47
C LYS A 306 2.02 10.53 -27.38
N ARG A 307 1.08 9.69 -26.93
CA ARG A 307 0.58 8.50 -27.64
C ARG A 307 1.71 7.58 -28.10
N ARG A 308 2.71 7.31 -27.26
CA ARG A 308 3.87 6.49 -27.63
C ARG A 308 4.32 5.58 -26.49
N ILE A 309 5.00 4.50 -26.85
CA ILE A 309 5.77 3.67 -25.93
C ILE A 309 7.25 4.08 -26.01
N LEU A 310 7.89 4.21 -24.86
CA LEU A 310 9.32 4.48 -24.70
C LEU A 310 10.03 3.20 -24.23
N LYS A 311 11.19 2.90 -24.82
CA LYS A 311 12.05 1.78 -24.44
C LYS A 311 13.33 2.30 -23.80
N PHE A 312 13.52 1.97 -22.54
CA PHE A 312 14.75 2.23 -21.79
C PHE A 312 15.58 0.95 -21.76
N LYS A 313 16.75 0.94 -22.41
CA LYS A 313 17.72 -0.15 -22.30
C LYS A 313 18.30 -0.12 -20.89
N LEU A 314 18.20 -1.24 -20.16
CA LEU A 314 18.65 -1.37 -18.78
C LEU A 314 20.03 -2.00 -18.74
N ASP A 315 21.04 -1.14 -18.87
CA ASP A 315 22.43 -1.47 -18.59
C ASP A 315 22.74 -1.07 -17.14
N ALA A 316 23.45 -1.92 -16.40
CA ALA A 316 23.78 -1.69 -14.99
C ALA A 316 24.74 -0.52 -14.79
N ASP A 317 25.59 -0.22 -15.78
CA ASP A 317 26.62 0.82 -15.72
C ASP A 317 26.16 2.14 -16.39
N ALA A 318 24.89 2.24 -16.82
CA ALA A 318 24.35 3.42 -17.49
C ALA A 318 24.14 4.62 -16.54
N ASN A 319 25.02 5.62 -16.67
CA ASN A 319 24.92 6.91 -15.96
C ASN A 319 23.69 7.77 -16.37
N SER A 320 23.01 7.47 -17.47
CA SER A 320 21.74 8.10 -17.84
C SER A 320 20.91 7.24 -18.79
N TYR A 321 19.61 7.15 -18.56
CA TYR A 321 18.69 6.40 -19.41
C TYR A 321 17.95 7.35 -20.37
N VAL A 322 18.46 7.45 -21.61
CA VAL A 322 17.78 8.11 -22.72
C VAL A 322 16.88 7.06 -23.42
N PRO A 323 15.55 7.22 -23.41
CA PRO A 323 14.67 6.25 -24.07
C PRO A 323 14.65 6.44 -25.58
N GLU A 324 14.58 5.33 -26.30
CA GLU A 324 14.17 5.31 -27.71
C GLU A 324 12.64 5.18 -27.81
N VAL A 325 12.06 5.69 -28.91
CA VAL A 325 10.62 5.48 -29.17
C VAL A 325 10.45 4.05 -29.69
N PHE A 326 9.73 3.23 -28.93
CA PHE A 326 9.47 1.83 -29.26
C PHE A 326 8.33 1.68 -30.26
N ALA A 327 7.24 2.41 -30.04
CA ALA A 327 6.08 2.45 -30.91
C ALA A 327 5.38 3.81 -30.80
N GLN A 328 4.98 4.37 -31.94
CA GLN A 328 4.00 5.45 -31.99
C GLN A 328 2.61 4.84 -32.15
N LEU A 329 1.64 5.28 -31.37
CA LEU A 329 0.31 4.67 -31.27
C LEU A 329 -0.77 5.57 -31.90
N PRO A 330 -1.84 4.97 -32.47
CA PRO A 330 -2.97 5.75 -32.98
C PRO A 330 -3.74 6.45 -31.86
N ARG A 331 -3.76 5.87 -30.66
CA ARG A 331 -4.57 6.30 -29.51
C ARG A 331 -3.75 6.42 -28.23
N VAL A 332 -4.40 6.83 -27.14
CA VAL A 332 -3.81 7.05 -25.83
C VAL A 332 -3.51 5.68 -25.17
N PRO A 333 -2.25 5.31 -24.91
CA PRO A 333 -1.94 4.10 -24.16
C PRO A 333 -2.29 4.24 -22.68
N ASP A 334 -2.64 3.11 -22.09
CA ASP A 334 -2.91 2.91 -20.66
C ASP A 334 -1.90 1.88 -20.11
N ASN A 335 -2.31 0.77 -19.50
CA ASN A 335 -1.38 -0.26 -19.03
C ASN A 335 -0.67 -1.02 -20.17
N ILE A 336 0.55 -1.49 -19.87
CA ILE A 336 1.31 -2.46 -20.67
C ILE A 336 1.41 -3.76 -19.87
N LYS A 337 1.18 -4.91 -20.50
CA LYS A 337 1.42 -6.24 -19.90
C LYS A 337 2.31 -7.08 -20.80
N ARG A 338 3.27 -7.78 -20.19
CA ARG A 338 4.10 -8.77 -20.86
C ARG A 338 3.58 -10.17 -20.55
N ASN A 339 3.34 -10.97 -21.58
CA ASN A 339 2.93 -12.37 -21.42
C ASN A 339 4.14 -13.30 -21.16
N GLU A 340 3.89 -14.61 -21.14
CA GLU A 340 4.94 -15.62 -20.89
C GLU A 340 5.96 -15.76 -22.03
N ASN A 341 5.57 -15.50 -23.29
CA ASN A 341 6.50 -15.50 -24.42
C ASN A 341 7.52 -14.36 -24.31
N GLY A 342 7.11 -13.23 -23.72
CA GLY A 342 7.87 -11.98 -23.68
C GLY A 342 7.31 -10.90 -24.61
N GLU A 343 6.13 -11.14 -25.18
CA GLU A 343 5.39 -10.23 -26.05
C GLU A 343 4.56 -9.25 -25.19
N PHE A 344 4.27 -8.05 -25.67
CA PHE A 344 3.65 -6.98 -24.90
C PHE A 344 2.28 -6.56 -25.45
N TRP A 345 1.23 -6.70 -24.66
CA TRP A 345 -0.04 -6.00 -24.91
C TRP A 345 0.02 -4.59 -24.35
N VAL A 346 -0.36 -3.62 -25.17
CA VAL A 346 -0.60 -2.23 -24.80
C VAL A 346 -2.10 -2.00 -24.86
N ALA A 347 -2.72 -1.67 -23.71
CA ALA A 347 -4.10 -1.19 -23.69
C ALA A 347 -4.17 0.21 -24.28
N LEU A 348 -5.20 0.48 -25.09
CA LEU A 348 -5.46 1.79 -25.67
C LEU A 348 -6.77 2.32 -25.10
N ASN A 349 -6.67 3.23 -24.14
CA ASN A 349 -7.86 3.84 -23.54
C ASN A 349 -8.53 4.76 -24.56
N ALA A 350 -9.64 4.27 -25.10
CA ALA A 350 -10.43 4.93 -26.12
C ALA A 350 -11.22 6.10 -25.52
N GLY A 351 -10.53 7.11 -24.98
CA GLY A 351 -11.12 8.39 -24.63
C GLY A 351 -11.71 9.05 -25.87
N ARG A 352 -12.98 8.76 -26.18
CA ARG A 352 -13.78 9.26 -27.32
C ARG A 352 -14.16 10.75 -27.14
N LEU A 353 -13.23 11.54 -26.60
CA LEU A 353 -13.17 12.96 -26.87
C LEU A 353 -13.06 13.12 -28.39
N TRP A 354 -13.89 14.00 -28.96
CA TRP A 354 -14.00 14.27 -30.40
C TRP A 354 -14.42 13.04 -31.24
N SER A 355 -15.62 13.09 -31.82
CA SER A 355 -16.15 12.02 -32.67
C SER A 355 -15.27 11.80 -33.92
N ILE A 356 -14.68 10.61 -34.04
CA ILE A 356 -13.98 10.15 -35.25
C ILE A 356 -14.99 9.47 -36.18
N GLN A 357 -14.75 9.54 -37.49
CA GLN A 357 -15.61 9.02 -38.55
C GLN A 357 -15.83 7.50 -38.42
N ASN A 358 -17.03 7.04 -38.82
CA ASN A 358 -17.52 5.67 -38.61
C ASN A 358 -16.70 4.55 -39.32
N ASP A 359 -15.79 4.91 -40.22
CA ASP A 359 -15.11 4.00 -41.14
C ASP A 359 -13.64 3.72 -40.76
N ALA A 360 -13.19 4.19 -39.59
CA ALA A 360 -11.83 3.97 -39.09
C ALA A 360 -11.80 2.85 -38.01
N PRO A 361 -10.76 1.98 -37.98
CA PRO A 361 -10.58 0.97 -36.93
C PRO A 361 -10.63 1.57 -35.51
N ASP A 362 -11.12 0.78 -34.54
CA ASP A 362 -11.28 1.15 -33.13
C ASP A 362 -10.28 0.38 -32.25
N PRO A 363 -8.95 0.55 -32.42
CA PRO A 363 -7.96 -0.24 -31.69
C PRO A 363 -8.01 0.06 -30.20
N ILE A 364 -8.43 -0.92 -29.41
CA ILE A 364 -8.52 -0.89 -27.94
C ILE A 364 -7.35 -1.63 -27.27
N GLY A 365 -6.61 -2.42 -28.04
CA GLY A 365 -5.33 -2.98 -27.61
C GLY A 365 -4.46 -3.37 -28.80
N ILE A 366 -3.14 -3.30 -28.64
CA ILE A 366 -2.17 -3.75 -29.66
C ILE A 366 -1.11 -4.63 -29.00
N LYS A 367 -0.78 -5.76 -29.62
CA LYS A 367 0.27 -6.69 -29.19
C LYS A 367 1.55 -6.44 -29.99
N TYR A 368 2.68 -6.36 -29.30
CA TYR A 368 4.02 -6.14 -29.85
C TYR A 368 4.97 -7.29 -29.51
N ASP A 369 5.97 -7.52 -30.36
CA ASP A 369 7.15 -8.34 -30.05
C ASP A 369 8.15 -7.56 -29.17
N GLN A 370 9.43 -7.99 -29.10
CA GLN A 370 10.45 -7.31 -28.30
C GLN A 370 11.17 -6.19 -29.08
N GLU A 371 10.93 -6.12 -30.38
CA GLU A 371 11.59 -5.28 -31.37
C GLU A 371 10.78 -4.01 -31.66
N GLY A 372 9.44 -4.13 -31.62
CA GLY A 372 8.48 -3.04 -31.85
C GLY A 372 7.46 -3.33 -32.97
N ASN A 373 7.45 -4.54 -33.53
CA ASN A 373 6.52 -4.90 -34.60
C ASN A 373 5.15 -5.28 -34.04
N VAL A 374 4.07 -4.92 -34.74
CA VAL A 374 2.69 -5.27 -34.38
C VAL A 374 2.41 -6.73 -34.73
N MET A 375 2.00 -7.52 -33.74
CA MET A 375 1.66 -8.95 -33.89
C MET A 375 0.15 -9.20 -33.98
N LYS A 376 -0.64 -8.49 -33.17
CA LYS A 376 -2.12 -8.55 -33.15
C LYS A 376 -2.66 -7.15 -32.82
N GLN A 377 -3.86 -6.84 -33.32
CA GLN A 377 -4.66 -5.71 -32.89
C GLN A 377 -6.00 -6.24 -32.37
N LEU A 378 -6.46 -5.73 -31.24
CA LEU A 378 -7.81 -5.93 -30.73
C LEU A 378 -8.64 -4.68 -31.05
N ASP A 379 -9.75 -4.89 -31.76
CA ASP A 379 -10.66 -3.83 -32.20
C ASP A 379 -11.93 -3.79 -31.35
N GLY A 380 -12.39 -2.59 -30.99
CA GLY A 380 -13.61 -2.34 -30.24
C GLY A 380 -14.87 -2.19 -31.11
N TYR A 381 -14.70 -2.13 -32.44
CA TYR A 381 -15.77 -1.95 -33.44
C TYR A 381 -16.70 -0.74 -33.18
N GLY A 382 -16.23 0.29 -32.48
CA GLY A 382 -17.03 1.46 -32.10
C GLY A 382 -18.07 1.19 -31.00
N GLY A 383 -18.17 -0.04 -30.49
CA GLY A 383 -19.18 -0.43 -29.50
C GLY A 383 -19.03 0.29 -28.15
N VAL A 384 -20.15 0.50 -27.44
CA VAL A 384 -20.18 1.09 -26.08
C VAL A 384 -19.80 0.08 -24.97
N THR A 385 -19.55 -1.17 -25.33
CA THR A 385 -19.00 -2.19 -24.44
C THR A 385 -17.55 -1.81 -24.11
N LEU A 386 -16.66 -1.88 -25.11
CA LEU A 386 -15.22 -1.71 -24.92
C LEU A 386 -14.73 -0.28 -25.18
N ASP A 387 -15.59 0.74 -24.98
CA ASP A 387 -15.25 2.16 -25.23
C ASP A 387 -14.24 2.77 -24.24
N SER A 388 -13.89 2.05 -23.17
CA SER A 388 -12.94 2.52 -22.16
C SER A 388 -12.19 1.31 -21.60
N ILE A 389 -10.96 1.12 -22.07
CA ILE A 389 -10.08 0.01 -21.68
C ILE A 389 -8.82 0.58 -21.02
N SER A 390 -8.51 0.11 -19.82
CA SER A 390 -7.26 0.48 -19.13
C SER A 390 -6.23 -0.64 -19.13
N GLU A 391 -6.65 -1.89 -19.34
CA GLU A 391 -5.75 -3.04 -19.33
C GLU A 391 -6.19 -4.13 -20.32
N VAL A 392 -5.23 -4.73 -21.01
CA VAL A 392 -5.38 -5.98 -21.77
C VAL A 392 -4.24 -6.89 -21.34
N ASN A 393 -4.56 -8.04 -20.76
CA ASN A 393 -3.61 -9.01 -20.24
C ASN A 393 -3.85 -10.39 -20.88
N GLU A 394 -2.79 -11.06 -21.33
CA GLU A 394 -2.89 -12.35 -22.03
C GLU A 394 -2.35 -13.48 -21.16
N PHE A 395 -3.20 -14.45 -20.83
CA PHE A 395 -2.85 -15.61 -20.02
C PHE A 395 -3.51 -16.87 -20.62
N ASN A 396 -2.71 -17.90 -20.90
CA ASN A 396 -3.14 -19.17 -21.52
C ASN A 396 -4.03 -19.02 -22.79
N GLY A 397 -3.73 -18.03 -23.64
CA GLY A 397 -4.49 -17.75 -24.87
C GLY A 397 -5.81 -16.97 -24.66
N THR A 398 -6.12 -16.60 -23.42
CA THR A 398 -7.27 -15.78 -23.06
C THR A 398 -6.82 -14.34 -22.78
N LEU A 399 -7.52 -13.37 -23.37
CA LEU A 399 -7.38 -11.95 -23.08
C LEU A 399 -8.36 -11.53 -21.98
N TYR A 400 -7.81 -11.00 -20.89
CA TYR A 400 -8.53 -10.39 -19.78
C TYR A 400 -8.44 -8.87 -19.94
N ILE A 401 -9.59 -8.21 -19.90
CA ILE A 401 -9.74 -6.80 -20.24
C ILE A 401 -10.26 -6.04 -19.03
N GLY A 402 -9.44 -5.13 -18.50
CA GLY A 402 -9.74 -4.26 -17.37
C GLY A 402 -10.11 -2.84 -17.81
N SER A 403 -10.98 -2.20 -17.03
CA SER A 403 -11.42 -0.82 -17.25
C SER A 403 -11.57 -0.10 -15.92
N VAL A 404 -11.20 1.19 -15.88
CA VAL A 404 -11.46 2.06 -14.73
C VAL A 404 -12.93 2.56 -14.68
N THR A 405 -13.74 2.34 -15.73
CA THR A 405 -15.13 2.85 -15.81
C THR A 405 -16.21 1.78 -15.98
N LYS A 406 -15.88 0.57 -16.49
CA LYS A 406 -16.86 -0.48 -16.76
C LYS A 406 -17.06 -1.39 -15.55
N PRO A 407 -18.31 -1.75 -15.17
CA PRO A 407 -18.61 -2.57 -14.00
C PRO A 407 -18.45 -4.10 -14.25
N TYR A 408 -17.47 -4.50 -15.07
CA TYR A 408 -17.22 -5.89 -15.44
C TYR A 408 -15.78 -6.07 -15.94
N VAL A 409 -15.29 -7.32 -15.91
CA VAL A 409 -14.06 -7.75 -16.61
C VAL A 409 -14.46 -8.33 -17.96
N GLY A 410 -13.81 -7.88 -19.04
CA GLY A 410 -13.97 -8.49 -20.36
C GLY A 410 -13.10 -9.73 -20.48
N ILE A 411 -13.61 -10.80 -21.08
CA ILE A 411 -12.86 -12.05 -21.32
C ILE A 411 -13.06 -12.46 -22.78
N LEU A 412 -11.98 -12.62 -23.54
CA LEU A 412 -11.98 -13.05 -24.94
C LEU A 412 -10.98 -14.19 -25.14
N ASN A 413 -11.38 -15.25 -25.84
CA ASN A 413 -10.44 -16.29 -26.31
C ASN A 413 -9.82 -15.82 -27.64
N ALA A 414 -8.49 -15.90 -27.79
CA ALA A 414 -7.74 -15.10 -28.78
C ALA A 414 -6.65 -15.84 -29.58
#